data_AF-A0A7X4H1C9-F1
#
_entry.id   AF-A0A7X4H1C9-F1
#
_cell.length_a   1.000
_cell.length_b   1.000
_cell.length_c   1.000
_cell.angle_alpha   90.00
_cell.angle_beta   90.00
_cell.angle_gamma   90.00
#
_symmetry.space_group_name_H-M   'P 1'
#
loop_
_entity.id
_entity.type
_entity.pdbx_description
1 polymer ?
#
loop_
_entity_poly.entity_id
_entity_poly.type
_entity_poly.pdbx_seq_one_letter_code
_entity_poly.pdbx_strand_id
1 'polypeptide(L)'
;MTASIDEFLRQHRATGSEKADGYSPDAFAKLTDQEREIVFTRLANELPWSAQWMFLVDAVRAAALLKAEEQAMRGDPYGDVFMIQENLVTHTGDLLYQKHMIEDYPNYIEKKRPLVVDAVHRTPTNADTIRFFKRVILVEANSSAVVRASRHLLDSLGLPRATEPDKKHYDALLSNLRSDDSQLKQQTLVQIGVVT
;
A
#
# COMPACT_ATOMS: atom_id res chain seq x y z
N MET A 1 33.71 -7.41 -8.06
CA MET A 1 32.24 -7.50 -7.99
C MET A 1 31.90 -8.55 -6.97
N THR A 2 30.94 -8.27 -6.10
CA THR A 2 30.44 -9.16 -5.06
C THR A 2 29.33 -10.07 -5.60
N ALA A 3 29.09 -11.20 -4.93
CA ALA A 3 27.96 -12.07 -5.26
C ALA A 3 26.60 -11.33 -5.15
N SER A 4 26.50 -10.33 -4.28
CA SER A 4 25.29 -9.50 -4.13
C SER A 4 25.01 -8.67 -5.38
N ILE A 5 26.01 -8.01 -5.98
CA ILE A 5 25.78 -7.25 -7.22
C ILE A 5 25.49 -8.17 -8.41
N ASP A 6 26.10 -9.36 -8.48
CA ASP A 6 25.81 -10.32 -9.53
C ASP A 6 24.37 -10.82 -9.45
N GLU A 7 23.88 -11.12 -8.25
CA GLU A 7 22.48 -11.50 -8.02
C GLU A 7 21.52 -10.35 -8.34
N PHE A 8 21.83 -9.13 -7.91
CA PHE A 8 21.06 -7.94 -8.28
C PHE A 8 20.96 -7.78 -9.80
N LEU A 9 22.07 -7.87 -10.52
CA LEU A 9 22.10 -7.70 -11.98
C LEU A 9 21.35 -8.83 -12.70
N ARG A 10 21.39 -10.05 -12.17
CA ARG A 10 20.60 -11.19 -12.67
C ARG A 10 19.10 -10.87 -12.53
N GLN A 11 18.65 -10.50 -11.34
CA GLN A 11 17.25 -10.16 -11.06
C GLN A 11 16.78 -8.92 -11.83
N HIS A 12 17.62 -7.90 -11.96
CA HIS A 12 17.32 -6.70 -12.75
C HIS A 12 17.08 -7.01 -14.23
N ARG A 13 17.79 -8.00 -14.79
CA ARG A 13 17.65 -8.43 -16.19
C ARG A 13 16.56 -9.48 -16.39
N ALA A 14 15.95 -9.97 -15.32
CA ALA A 14 14.90 -10.96 -15.40
C ALA A 14 13.67 -10.41 -16.14
N THR A 15 12.89 -11.32 -16.72
CA THR A 15 11.66 -11.00 -17.46
C THR A 15 10.54 -11.95 -17.06
N GLY A 16 9.28 -11.58 -17.30
CA GLY A 16 8.14 -12.43 -16.97
C GLY A 16 7.95 -12.58 -15.46
N SER A 17 7.63 -13.79 -15.00
CA SER A 17 7.33 -14.08 -13.59
C SER A 17 8.49 -13.72 -12.65
N GLU A 18 9.73 -13.96 -13.06
CA GLU A 18 10.90 -13.67 -12.22
C GLU A 18 11.08 -12.16 -11.95
N LYS A 19 10.68 -11.28 -12.88
CA LYS A 19 10.69 -9.82 -12.62
C LYS A 19 9.54 -9.41 -11.70
N ALA A 20 8.41 -10.13 -11.75
CA ALA A 20 7.26 -9.86 -10.90
C ALA A 20 7.53 -10.20 -9.42
N ASP A 21 8.38 -11.19 -9.15
CA ASP A 21 8.80 -11.55 -7.80
C ASP A 21 9.70 -10.47 -7.13
N GLY A 22 10.32 -9.60 -7.94
CA GLY A 22 11.15 -8.50 -7.45
C GLY A 22 12.57 -8.93 -7.08
N TYR A 23 13.18 -8.22 -6.14
CA TYR A 23 14.55 -8.49 -5.69
C TYR A 23 14.55 -9.32 -4.40
N SER A 24 15.61 -10.10 -4.17
CA SER A 24 15.82 -10.73 -2.85
C SER A 24 16.64 -9.80 -1.94
N PRO A 25 16.43 -9.82 -0.61
CA PRO A 25 17.25 -9.06 0.33
C PRO A 25 18.76 -9.35 0.22
N ASP A 26 19.12 -10.58 -0.15
CA ASP A 26 20.52 -11.02 -0.33
C ASP A 26 21.27 -10.24 -1.43
N ALA A 27 20.53 -9.69 -2.40
CA ALA A 27 21.08 -8.82 -3.45
C ALA A 27 21.64 -7.49 -2.89
N PHE A 28 21.34 -7.15 -1.63
CA PHE A 28 21.73 -5.87 -1.01
C PHE A 28 22.67 -6.01 0.20
N ALA A 29 22.79 -7.21 0.78
CA ALA A 29 23.40 -7.42 2.10
C ALA A 29 24.92 -7.13 2.17
N LYS A 30 25.67 -7.33 1.07
CA LYS A 30 27.14 -7.23 1.05
C LYS A 30 27.69 -6.34 -0.07
N LEU A 31 26.89 -5.37 -0.52
CA LEU A 31 27.33 -4.41 -1.53
C LEU A 31 28.42 -3.50 -0.96
N THR A 32 29.50 -3.33 -1.72
CA THR A 32 30.50 -2.28 -1.49
C THR A 32 29.90 -0.89 -1.78
N ASP A 33 30.53 0.20 -1.33
CA ASP A 33 30.02 1.56 -1.56
C ASP A 33 29.85 1.88 -3.06
N GLN A 34 30.80 1.45 -3.89
CA GLN A 34 30.72 1.62 -5.35
C GLN A 34 29.54 0.82 -5.94
N GLU A 35 29.30 -0.39 -5.44
CA GLU A 35 28.19 -1.23 -5.91
C GLU A 35 26.84 -0.69 -5.44
N ARG A 36 26.77 -0.13 -4.22
CA ARG A 36 25.57 0.57 -3.72
C ARG A 36 25.19 1.73 -4.63
N GLU A 37 26.16 2.52 -5.11
CA GLU A 37 25.87 3.62 -6.05
C GLU A 37 25.26 3.11 -7.37
N ILE A 38 25.83 2.04 -7.93
CA ILE A 38 25.34 1.42 -9.16
C ILE A 38 23.91 0.90 -8.97
N VAL A 39 23.68 0.17 -7.89
CA VAL A 39 22.37 -0.40 -7.55
C VAL A 39 21.35 0.70 -7.30
N PHE A 40 21.69 1.71 -6.51
CA PHE A 40 20.80 2.83 -6.19
C PHE A 40 20.37 3.58 -7.46
N THR A 41 21.32 3.89 -8.33
CA THR A 41 21.04 4.56 -9.62
C THR A 41 20.11 3.73 -10.49
N ARG A 42 20.29 2.41 -10.54
CA ARG A 42 19.42 1.52 -11.32
C ARG A 42 18.02 1.45 -10.73
N LEU A 43 17.91 1.29 -9.42
CA LEU A 43 16.62 1.29 -8.74
C LEU A 43 15.88 2.62 -8.93
N ALA A 44 16.56 3.76 -8.87
CA ALA A 44 15.94 5.07 -9.11
C ALA A 44 15.22 5.17 -10.47
N ASN A 45 15.78 4.53 -11.51
CA ASN A 45 15.17 4.50 -12.85
C ASN A 45 13.97 3.54 -12.98
N GLU A 46 13.71 2.71 -11.96
CA GLU A 46 12.59 1.77 -11.91
C GLU A 46 11.45 2.26 -10.99
N LEU A 47 11.54 3.50 -10.49
CA LEU A 47 10.47 4.07 -9.67
C LEU A 47 9.14 4.11 -10.44
N PRO A 48 8.01 3.91 -9.76
CA PRO A 48 7.87 3.73 -8.30
C PRO A 48 8.04 2.29 -7.80
N TRP A 49 8.21 1.30 -8.69
CA TRP A 49 8.21 -0.14 -8.37
C TRP A 49 9.38 -0.58 -7.49
N SER A 50 10.49 0.13 -7.57
CA SER A 50 11.73 -0.14 -6.83
C SER A 50 11.80 0.48 -5.44
N ALA A 51 10.82 1.30 -5.04
CA ALA A 51 10.87 2.16 -3.87
C ALA A 51 11.30 1.42 -2.58
N GLN A 52 10.71 0.25 -2.31
CA GLN A 52 11.02 -0.57 -1.12
C GLN A 52 12.48 -1.02 -1.06
N TRP A 53 13.08 -1.33 -2.22
CA TRP A 53 14.45 -1.84 -2.30
C TRP A 53 15.48 -0.74 -2.10
N MET A 54 15.14 0.50 -2.48
CA MET A 54 16.04 1.64 -2.29
C MET A 54 16.36 1.87 -0.81
N PHE A 55 15.39 1.64 0.09
CA PHE A 55 15.61 1.74 1.53
C PHE A 55 16.58 0.69 2.10
N LEU A 56 16.74 -0.46 1.44
CA LEU A 56 17.75 -1.46 1.82
C LEU A 56 19.17 -1.07 1.39
N VAL A 57 19.29 -0.23 0.36
CA VAL A 57 20.58 0.20 -0.19
C VAL A 57 21.10 1.43 0.56
N ASP A 58 20.27 2.47 0.66
CA ASP A 58 20.56 3.71 1.37
C ASP A 58 19.25 4.39 1.78
N ALA A 59 18.84 4.20 3.04
CA ALA A 59 17.58 4.72 3.54
C ALA A 59 17.49 6.25 3.55
N VAL A 60 18.59 6.96 3.80
CA VAL A 60 18.60 8.43 3.89
C VAL A 60 18.42 9.03 2.51
N ARG A 61 19.21 8.55 1.54
CA ARG A 61 19.11 9.01 0.15
C ARG A 61 17.80 8.57 -0.50
N ALA A 62 17.32 7.36 -0.21
CA ALA A 62 16.03 6.88 -0.68
C ALA A 62 14.90 7.79 -0.19
N ALA A 63 14.85 8.10 1.11
CA ALA A 63 13.85 9.01 1.66
C ALA A 63 13.88 10.38 0.96
N ALA A 64 15.07 10.98 0.78
CA ALA A 64 15.18 12.28 0.12
C ALA A 64 14.68 12.26 -1.34
N LEU A 65 15.07 11.25 -2.12
CA LEU A 65 14.62 11.10 -3.51
C LEU A 65 13.12 10.85 -3.60
N LEU A 66 12.60 9.88 -2.85
CA LEU A 66 11.18 9.50 -2.91
C LEU A 66 10.27 10.66 -2.50
N LYS A 67 10.69 11.53 -1.58
CA LYS A 67 9.94 12.74 -1.24
C LYS A 67 9.82 13.72 -2.41
N ALA A 68 10.89 13.87 -3.21
CA ALA A 68 10.87 14.73 -4.38
C ALA A 68 10.00 14.12 -5.51
N GLU A 69 10.14 12.81 -5.74
CA GLU A 69 9.36 12.08 -6.74
C GLU A 69 7.87 12.04 -6.38
N GLU A 70 7.54 11.84 -5.10
CA GLU A 70 6.15 11.89 -4.61
C GLU A 70 5.50 13.21 -5.00
N GLN A 71 6.14 14.34 -4.68
CA GLN A 71 5.63 15.67 -5.01
C GLN A 71 5.43 15.87 -6.51
N ALA A 72 6.34 15.36 -7.34
CA ALA A 72 6.26 15.48 -8.79
C ALA A 72 5.14 14.63 -9.41
N MET A 73 4.83 13.48 -8.81
CA MET A 73 3.87 12.52 -9.33
C MET A 73 2.45 12.67 -8.76
N ARG A 74 2.25 13.45 -7.70
CA ARG A 74 0.93 13.63 -7.08
C ARG A 74 -0.12 14.11 -8.07
N GLY A 75 -1.32 13.58 -7.92
CA GLY A 75 -2.49 13.97 -8.71
C GLY A 75 -2.61 13.30 -10.08
N ASP A 76 -1.64 12.49 -10.52
CA ASP A 76 -1.78 11.68 -11.75
C ASP A 76 -2.79 10.53 -11.54
N PRO A 77 -3.93 10.51 -12.26
CA PRO A 77 -4.93 9.44 -12.17
C PRO A 77 -4.42 8.06 -12.56
N TYR A 78 -3.40 7.99 -13.42
CA TYR A 78 -2.83 6.75 -13.97
C TYR A 78 -1.57 6.31 -13.24
N GLY A 79 -0.97 7.23 -12.48
CA GLY A 79 0.28 7.04 -11.77
C GLY A 79 0.20 6.01 -10.65
N ASP A 80 1.37 5.70 -10.11
CA ASP A 80 1.57 4.72 -9.03
C ASP A 80 2.20 5.39 -7.79
N VAL A 81 1.93 6.69 -7.59
CA VAL A 81 2.51 7.50 -6.50
C VAL A 81 2.13 6.95 -5.11
N PHE A 82 0.98 6.29 -4.98
CA PHE A 82 0.61 5.59 -3.74
C PHE A 82 1.64 4.55 -3.30
N MET A 83 2.40 3.94 -4.23
CA MET A 83 3.49 3.01 -3.89
C MET A 83 4.67 3.74 -3.23
N ILE A 84 5.00 4.94 -3.69
CA ILE A 84 6.02 5.79 -3.07
C ILE A 84 5.53 6.25 -1.68
N GLN A 85 4.28 6.72 -1.60
CA GLN A 85 3.68 7.19 -0.35
C GLN A 85 3.65 6.08 0.71
N GLU A 86 3.23 4.86 0.36
CA GLU A 86 3.27 3.68 1.25
C GLU A 86 4.67 3.40 1.80
N ASN A 87 5.68 3.43 0.93
CA ASN A 87 7.08 3.19 1.32
C ASN A 87 7.62 4.31 2.21
N LEU A 88 7.28 5.57 1.93
CA LEU A 88 7.63 6.70 2.79
C LEU A 88 7.03 6.53 4.19
N VAL A 89 5.75 6.16 4.31
CA VAL A 89 5.15 5.89 5.63
C VAL A 89 5.85 4.72 6.32
N THR A 90 6.05 3.61 5.61
CA THR A 90 6.63 2.37 6.17
C THR A 90 8.02 2.59 6.73
N HIS A 91 8.87 3.34 6.01
CA HIS A 91 10.28 3.48 6.37
C HIS A 91 10.60 4.75 7.18
N THR A 92 9.72 5.77 7.17
CA THR A 92 9.97 7.03 7.90
C THR A 92 8.99 7.27 9.04
N GLY A 93 7.85 6.57 9.07
CA GLY A 93 6.76 6.81 10.01
C GLY A 93 5.98 8.09 9.76
N ASP A 94 6.29 8.84 8.70
CA ASP A 94 5.65 10.12 8.41
C ASP A 94 4.24 9.92 7.82
N LEU A 95 3.22 10.09 8.67
CA LEU A 95 1.82 9.92 8.32
C LEU A 95 1.29 10.98 7.35
N LEU A 96 2.05 12.02 7.02
CA LEU A 96 1.70 12.96 5.97
C LEU A 96 1.44 12.23 4.63
N TYR A 97 2.25 11.24 4.30
CA TYR A 97 2.12 10.49 3.05
C TYR A 97 0.91 9.54 3.05
N GLN A 98 0.48 9.07 4.22
CA GLN A 98 -0.81 8.35 4.35
C GLN A 98 -1.98 9.29 4.07
N LYS A 99 -1.92 10.52 4.59
CA LYS A 99 -2.93 11.54 4.30
C LYS A 99 -2.97 11.88 2.81
N HIS A 100 -1.82 12.01 2.15
CA HIS A 100 -1.77 12.24 0.70
C HIS A 100 -2.41 11.09 -0.09
N MET A 101 -2.17 9.82 0.27
CA MET A 101 -2.87 8.69 -0.36
C MET A 101 -4.39 8.81 -0.29
N ILE A 102 -4.92 9.23 0.88
CA ILE A 102 -6.35 9.42 1.11
C ILE A 102 -6.90 10.62 0.31
N GLU A 103 -6.16 11.72 0.26
CA GLU A 103 -6.52 12.94 -0.49
C GLU A 103 -6.54 12.68 -2.00
N ASP A 104 -5.55 11.94 -2.51
CA ASP A 104 -5.38 11.67 -3.94
C ASP A 104 -6.35 10.57 -4.43
N TYR A 105 -6.91 9.77 -3.51
CA TYR A 105 -7.81 8.64 -3.81
C TYR A 105 -8.90 8.92 -4.87
N PRO A 106 -9.68 10.02 -4.80
CA PRO A 106 -10.77 10.26 -5.75
C PRO A 106 -10.29 10.46 -7.20
N ASN A 107 -9.04 10.90 -7.38
CA ASN A 107 -8.46 11.20 -8.69
C ASN A 107 -8.04 9.92 -9.43
N TYR A 108 -7.79 8.83 -8.71
CA TYR A 108 -7.38 7.59 -9.34
C TYR A 108 -8.51 6.97 -10.18
N ILE A 109 -8.11 6.45 -11.33
CA ILE A 109 -8.97 5.62 -12.18
C ILE A 109 -9.43 4.36 -11.45
N GLU A 110 -10.54 3.80 -11.93
CA GLU A 110 -11.20 2.64 -11.32
C GLU A 110 -10.24 1.49 -10.99
N LYS A 111 -9.36 1.09 -11.94
CA LYS A 111 -8.44 -0.04 -11.73
C LYS A 111 -7.41 0.18 -10.62
N LYS A 112 -7.11 1.43 -10.25
CA LYS A 112 -6.10 1.78 -9.22
C LYS A 112 -6.70 1.92 -7.83
N ARG A 113 -7.98 2.33 -7.71
CA ARG A 113 -8.65 2.54 -6.41
C ARG A 113 -8.52 1.36 -5.43
N PRO A 114 -8.71 0.09 -5.85
CA PRO A 114 -8.53 -1.04 -4.92
C PRO A 114 -7.09 -1.17 -4.41
N LEU A 115 -6.09 -0.79 -5.20
CA LEU A 115 -4.67 -0.84 -4.83
C LEU A 115 -4.33 0.25 -3.81
N VAL A 116 -4.89 1.45 -3.97
CA VAL A 116 -4.73 2.54 -2.99
C VAL A 116 -5.36 2.16 -1.65
N VAL A 117 -6.52 1.50 -1.68
CA VAL A 117 -7.17 0.98 -0.45
C VAL A 117 -6.26 0.00 0.29
N ASP A 118 -5.56 -0.89 -0.43
CA ASP A 118 -4.58 -1.79 0.19
C ASP A 118 -3.34 -1.05 0.70
N ALA A 119 -2.84 -0.06 -0.05
CA ALA A 119 -1.68 0.73 0.35
C ALA A 119 -1.95 1.50 1.66
N VAL A 120 -3.11 2.12 1.79
CA VAL A 120 -3.54 2.76 3.04
C VAL A 120 -3.63 1.75 4.19
N HIS A 121 -4.15 0.54 3.94
CA HIS A 121 -4.21 -0.50 4.98
C HIS A 121 -2.84 -1.01 5.45
N ARG A 122 -1.84 -1.04 4.55
CA ARG A 122 -0.47 -1.48 4.87
C ARG A 122 0.31 -0.46 5.72
N THR A 123 -0.26 0.71 5.96
CA THR A 123 0.31 1.73 6.84
C THR A 123 -0.36 1.74 8.22
N PRO A 124 0.24 2.37 9.25
CA PRO A 124 -0.31 2.34 10.61
C PRO A 124 -1.77 2.79 10.69
N THR A 125 -2.62 1.98 11.33
CA THR A 125 -4.03 2.28 11.54
C THR A 125 -4.21 3.49 12.47
N ASN A 126 -5.02 4.45 12.04
CA ASN A 126 -5.45 5.58 12.85
C ASN A 126 -6.88 6.03 12.45
N ALA A 127 -7.37 7.10 13.08
CA ALA A 127 -8.72 7.61 12.85
C ALA A 127 -8.99 8.02 11.38
N ASP A 128 -8.00 8.54 10.67
CA ASP A 128 -8.15 8.94 9.27
C ASP A 128 -8.27 7.73 8.36
N THR A 129 -7.50 6.66 8.62
CA THR A 129 -7.62 5.37 7.94
C THR A 129 -9.02 4.74 8.13
N ILE A 130 -9.54 4.75 9.36
CA ILE A 130 -10.90 4.26 9.65
C ILE A 130 -11.95 5.10 8.91
N ARG A 131 -11.83 6.43 8.95
CA ARG A 131 -12.75 7.34 8.24
C ARG A 131 -12.68 7.12 6.73
N PHE A 132 -11.49 6.89 6.18
CA PHE A 132 -11.28 6.60 4.78
C PHE A 132 -11.99 5.32 4.36
N PHE A 133 -11.77 4.19 5.05
CA PHE A 133 -12.47 2.94 4.71
C PHE A 133 -13.98 3.05 4.85
N LYS A 134 -14.47 3.71 5.91
CA LYS A 134 -15.90 4.03 6.06
C LYS A 134 -16.44 4.77 4.83
N ARG A 135 -15.74 5.82 4.39
CA ARG A 135 -16.14 6.61 3.21
C ARG A 135 -16.18 5.73 1.97
N VAL A 136 -15.12 4.97 1.70
CA VAL A 136 -15.06 4.05 0.54
C VAL A 136 -16.24 3.07 0.56
N ILE A 137 -16.53 2.43 1.68
CA ILE A 137 -17.65 1.48 1.81
C ILE A 137 -18.99 2.13 1.44
N LEU A 138 -19.20 3.38 1.86
CA LEU A 138 -20.48 4.08 1.70
C LEU A 138 -20.68 4.71 0.31
N VAL A 139 -19.61 5.19 -0.34
CA VAL A 139 -19.76 6.05 -1.54
C VAL A 139 -19.03 5.55 -2.77
N GLU A 140 -18.12 4.58 -2.65
CA GLU A 140 -17.36 4.08 -3.81
C GLU A 140 -18.23 3.19 -4.71
N ALA A 141 -18.13 3.41 -6.02
CA ALA A 141 -18.83 2.63 -7.03
C ALA A 141 -18.05 1.37 -7.45
N ASN A 142 -16.72 1.40 -7.36
CA ASN A 142 -15.89 0.24 -7.62
C ASN A 142 -16.07 -0.82 -6.53
N SER A 143 -16.76 -1.91 -6.87
CA SER A 143 -17.04 -3.03 -5.97
C SER A 143 -15.77 -3.68 -5.40
N SER A 144 -14.68 -3.75 -6.16
CA SER A 144 -13.40 -4.29 -5.67
C SER A 144 -12.77 -3.40 -4.60
N ALA A 145 -12.90 -2.07 -4.72
CA ALA A 145 -12.43 -1.14 -3.69
C ALA A 145 -13.30 -1.24 -2.42
N VAL A 146 -14.62 -1.34 -2.56
CA VAL A 146 -15.54 -1.58 -1.43
C VAL A 146 -15.18 -2.89 -0.72
N VAL A 147 -15.01 -3.98 -1.46
CA VAL A 147 -14.65 -5.31 -0.94
C VAL A 147 -13.38 -5.28 -0.10
N ARG A 148 -12.35 -4.56 -0.57
CA ARG A 148 -11.08 -4.39 0.15
C ARG A 148 -11.24 -3.51 1.37
N ALA A 149 -11.93 -2.36 1.25
CA ALA A 149 -12.17 -1.46 2.36
C ALA A 149 -12.98 -2.10 3.49
N SER A 150 -14.00 -2.91 3.17
CA SER A 150 -14.78 -3.65 4.17
C SER A 150 -13.92 -4.62 4.97
N ARG A 151 -13.05 -5.38 4.30
CA ARG A 151 -12.11 -6.30 4.99
C ARG A 151 -11.15 -5.51 5.87
N HIS A 152 -10.51 -4.49 5.30
CA HIS A 152 -9.48 -3.71 5.98
C HIS A 152 -10.04 -2.92 7.16
N LEU A 153 -11.29 -2.47 7.10
CA LEU A 153 -11.97 -1.84 8.24
C LEU A 153 -12.10 -2.82 9.41
N LEU A 154 -12.61 -4.03 9.16
CA LEU A 154 -12.77 -5.04 10.23
C LEU A 154 -11.42 -5.47 10.81
N ASP A 155 -10.41 -5.62 9.95
CA ASP A 155 -9.04 -5.95 10.37
C ASP A 155 -8.43 -4.81 11.20
N SER A 156 -8.65 -3.55 10.81
CA SER A 156 -8.19 -2.36 11.53
C SER A 156 -8.86 -2.17 12.89
N LEU A 157 -10.09 -2.66 13.05
CA LEU A 157 -10.81 -2.68 14.33
C LEU A 157 -10.44 -3.90 15.19
N GLY A 158 -9.60 -4.80 14.70
CA GLY A 158 -9.13 -5.97 15.45
C GLY A 158 -10.22 -7.01 15.70
N LEU A 159 -11.21 -7.13 14.80
CA LEU A 159 -12.28 -8.10 14.99
C LEU A 159 -11.73 -9.54 14.97
N PRO A 160 -12.12 -10.38 15.94
CA PRO A 160 -11.58 -11.73 16.07
C PRO A 160 -12.01 -12.63 14.91
N ARG A 161 -11.15 -13.61 14.59
CA ARG A 161 -11.39 -14.66 13.58
C ARG A 161 -10.86 -16.02 14.05
N ALA A 162 -10.64 -16.18 15.35
CA ALA A 162 -9.94 -17.32 15.93
C ALA A 162 -10.82 -18.58 15.99
N THR A 163 -12.11 -18.41 16.30
CA THR A 163 -13.07 -19.51 16.41
C THR A 163 -14.03 -19.56 15.22
N GLU A 164 -14.68 -20.71 14.99
CA GLU A 164 -15.70 -20.82 13.95
C GLU A 164 -16.88 -19.84 14.13
N PRO A 165 -17.40 -19.61 15.35
CA PRO A 165 -18.34 -18.51 15.60
C PRO A 165 -17.81 -17.13 15.18
N ASP A 166 -16.56 -16.81 15.52
CA ASP A 166 -15.96 -15.52 15.16
C ASP A 166 -15.86 -15.35 13.65
N LYS A 167 -15.42 -16.39 12.94
CA LYS A 167 -15.35 -16.38 11.46
C LYS A 167 -16.72 -16.16 10.85
N LYS A 168 -17.75 -16.88 11.30
CA LYS A 168 -19.13 -16.69 10.82
C LYS A 168 -19.64 -15.28 11.07
N HIS A 169 -19.35 -14.72 12.25
CA HIS A 169 -19.72 -13.35 12.57
C HIS A 169 -18.99 -12.35 11.67
N TYR A 170 -17.67 -12.50 11.51
CA TYR A 170 -16.86 -11.68 10.61
C TYR A 170 -17.40 -11.75 9.18
N ASP A 171 -17.67 -12.93 8.66
CA ASP A 171 -18.16 -13.11 7.29
C ASP A 171 -19.55 -12.49 7.09
N ALA A 172 -20.41 -12.56 8.10
CA ALA A 172 -21.70 -11.88 8.08
C ALA A 172 -21.55 -10.34 8.03
N LEU A 173 -20.67 -9.77 8.86
CA LEU A 173 -20.35 -8.34 8.83
C LEU A 173 -19.78 -7.93 7.47
N LEU A 174 -18.85 -8.73 6.95
CA LEU A 174 -18.20 -8.49 5.67
C LEU A 174 -19.20 -8.52 4.51
N SER A 175 -20.14 -9.47 4.52
CA SER A 175 -21.24 -9.56 3.56
C SER A 175 -22.11 -8.30 3.61
N ASN A 176 -22.53 -7.89 4.81
CA ASN A 176 -23.37 -6.71 4.98
C ASN A 176 -22.69 -5.41 4.51
N LEU A 177 -21.41 -5.23 4.81
CA LEU A 177 -20.64 -4.05 4.38
C LEU A 177 -20.44 -3.99 2.85
N ARG A 178 -20.53 -5.13 2.16
CA ARG A 178 -20.36 -5.23 0.70
C ARG A 178 -21.68 -5.22 -0.07
N SER A 179 -22.81 -5.34 0.62
CA SER A 179 -24.15 -5.31 0.04
C SER A 179 -24.40 -4.00 -0.72
N ASP A 180 -25.24 -3.99 -1.74
CA ASP A 180 -25.69 -2.74 -2.38
C ASP A 180 -26.71 -1.97 -1.51
N ASP A 181 -27.23 -2.60 -0.45
CA ASP A 181 -28.14 -1.97 0.51
C ASP A 181 -27.39 -0.98 1.43
N SER A 182 -27.58 0.31 1.16
CA SER A 182 -26.99 1.40 1.93
C SER A 182 -27.44 1.43 3.38
N GLN A 183 -28.68 1.04 3.68
CA GLN A 183 -29.20 1.00 5.04
C GLN A 183 -28.52 -0.12 5.82
N LEU A 184 -28.37 -1.30 5.20
CA LEU A 184 -27.67 -2.42 5.80
C LEU A 184 -26.19 -2.08 6.08
N LYS A 185 -25.50 -1.42 5.14
CA LYS A 185 -24.13 -0.93 5.37
C LYS A 185 -24.05 -0.01 6.58
N GLN A 186 -24.93 0.99 6.66
CA GLN A 186 -24.92 1.96 7.76
C GLN A 186 -25.21 1.30 9.12
N GLN A 187 -26.21 0.42 9.19
CA GLN A 187 -26.53 -0.33 10.41
C GLN A 187 -25.33 -1.18 10.86
N THR A 188 -24.65 -1.83 9.91
CA THR A 188 -23.47 -2.65 10.21
C THR A 188 -22.31 -1.80 10.71
N LEU A 189 -22.07 -0.62 10.12
CA LEU A 189 -21.05 0.33 10.60
C LEU A 189 -21.34 0.80 12.03
N VAL A 190 -22.61 1.05 12.37
CA VAL A 190 -23.03 1.38 13.75
C VAL A 190 -22.77 0.21 14.69
N GLN A 191 -23.13 -1.02 14.29
CA GLN A 191 -22.92 -2.23 15.08
C GLN A 191 -21.45 -2.43 15.47
N ILE A 192 -20.52 -2.12 14.56
CA ILE A 192 -19.07 -2.28 14.79
C ILE A 192 -18.40 -1.03 15.38
N GLY A 193 -19.20 -0.07 15.88
CA GLY A 193 -18.69 1.11 16.61
C GLY A 193 -18.10 2.22 15.73
N VAL A 194 -18.36 2.21 14.42
CA VAL A 194 -17.89 3.22 13.46
C VAL A 194 -18.98 4.30 13.27
N VAL A 195 -19.32 5.00 14.35
CA VAL A 195 -20.33 6.08 14.37
C VAL A 195 -19.67 7.45 14.12
N THR A 196 -20.44 8.44 13.66
CA THR A 196 -20.02 9.80 13.23
C THR A 196 -18.99 10.49 14.11
#